data_AF-A0A979FMA9-F1
#
_entry.id   AF-A0A979FMA9-F1
#
_cell.length_a   1.000
_cell.length_b   1.000
_cell.length_c   1.000
_cell.angle_alpha   90.00
_cell.angle_beta   90.00
_cell.angle_gamma   90.00
#
_symmetry.space_group_name_H-M   'P 1'
#
loop_
_entity.id
_entity.type
_entity.pdbx_description
1 polymer ?
#
loop_
_entity_poly.entity_id
_entity_poly.type
_entity_poly.pdbx_seq_one_letter_code
_entity_poly.pdbx_strand_id
1 'polypeptide(L)'
;MQGVWGSFRLVNLLASQLSLLAPPPSAGMPASLLHCAGLCLQDERCGGVAWLDNDPQSCRFVVDSTVPGATATLVSSAYAILSTDSSATVVEIPFSGTSWQQAYDFCSGIGLRLVPYPVSLKDRAVMSIRSKTWVSVDLQRRSNGSYTALSSSLVLPANYPFPWYLKNPHYGMEKCLIVGNFPLAVYDFECSILDTAPKSTLCVV
;
A
#
# COMPACT_ATOMS: atom_id res chain seq x y z
N MET A 1 15.66 -12.10 -20.90
CA MET A 1 14.57 -11.13 -20.66
C MET A 1 13.37 -11.90 -20.15
N GLN A 2 13.19 -11.97 -18.83
CA GLN A 2 12.05 -12.66 -18.22
C GLN A 2 11.19 -11.61 -17.52
N GLY A 3 10.05 -11.30 -18.14
CA GLY A 3 9.02 -10.45 -17.54
C GLY A 3 8.36 -11.21 -16.39
N VAL A 4 8.60 -10.74 -15.18
CA VAL A 4 7.92 -11.26 -13.99
C VAL A 4 6.53 -10.64 -13.94
N TRP A 5 5.54 -11.49 -14.18
CA TRP A 5 4.13 -11.23 -13.95
C TRP A 5 3.87 -11.11 -12.45
N GLY A 6 3.29 -9.98 -12.03
CA GLY A 6 2.97 -9.66 -10.64
C GLY A 6 1.74 -8.77 -10.57
N SER A 7 0.59 -9.38 -10.84
CA SER A 7 -0.81 -8.96 -10.73
C SER A 7 -1.13 -7.73 -9.85
N PHE A 8 -1.47 -6.59 -10.47
CA PHE A 8 -2.21 -5.51 -9.80
C PHE A 8 -3.71 -5.71 -10.02
N ARG A 9 -4.55 -5.64 -8.97
CA ARG A 9 -6.00 -5.81 -9.10
C ARG A 9 -6.81 -4.61 -8.53
N LEU A 10 -7.54 -3.91 -9.40
CA LEU A 10 -8.38 -2.73 -9.17
C LEU A 10 -9.85 -2.99 -8.87
N VAL A 11 -10.45 -1.94 -8.33
CA VAL A 11 -11.86 -1.76 -8.05
C VAL A 11 -12.60 -1.15 -9.24
N ASN A 12 -13.73 -1.79 -9.56
CA ASN A 12 -14.67 -1.45 -10.59
C ASN A 12 -15.92 -0.93 -9.85
N LEU A 13 -16.08 0.38 -9.72
CA LEU A 13 -17.29 0.92 -9.08
C LEU A 13 -18.31 1.23 -10.16
N LEU A 14 -19.32 0.36 -10.26
CA LEU A 14 -20.63 0.72 -10.80
C LEU A 14 -21.51 1.43 -9.73
N ALA A 15 -21.02 1.68 -8.51
CA ALA A 15 -21.88 2.22 -7.44
C ALA A 15 -21.17 2.97 -6.28
N SER A 16 -20.08 3.72 -6.53
CA SER A 16 -19.60 4.68 -5.51
C SER A 16 -19.81 6.10 -5.98
N GLN A 17 -19.80 7.06 -5.05
CA GLN A 17 -19.78 8.49 -5.40
C GLN A 17 -18.59 8.89 -6.30
N LEU A 18 -17.51 8.09 -6.36
CA LEU A 18 -16.42 8.28 -7.34
C LEU A 18 -16.86 7.96 -8.77
N SER A 19 -17.83 7.06 -8.96
CA SER A 19 -18.43 6.75 -10.27
C SER A 19 -19.31 7.88 -10.79
N LEU A 20 -19.83 8.74 -9.90
CA LEU A 20 -20.59 9.95 -10.26
C LEU A 20 -19.68 11.11 -10.66
N LEU A 21 -18.41 11.06 -10.24
CA LEU A 21 -17.38 12.05 -10.58
C LEU A 21 -16.66 11.72 -11.88
N ALA A 22 -16.63 10.44 -12.28
CA ALA A 22 -16.13 10.05 -13.59
C ALA A 22 -17.02 10.69 -14.69
N PRO A 23 -16.43 11.39 -15.67
CA PRO A 23 -17.22 12.02 -16.73
C PRO A 23 -18.04 10.95 -17.47
N PRO A 24 -19.32 11.22 -17.78
CA PRO A 24 -20.14 10.26 -18.49
C PRO A 24 -19.53 9.98 -19.88
N PRO A 25 -19.66 8.74 -20.40
CA PRO A 25 -19.16 8.35 -21.72
C PRO A 25 -19.71 9.20 -22.88
N SER A 26 -20.76 9.98 -22.64
CA SER A 26 -21.44 10.82 -23.62
C SER A 26 -20.76 12.18 -23.89
N ALA A 27 -19.63 12.50 -23.26
CA ALA A 27 -18.94 13.79 -23.47
C ALA A 27 -17.94 13.81 -24.63
N GLY A 28 -17.69 12.68 -25.31
CA GLY A 28 -16.86 12.63 -26.52
C GLY A 28 -15.37 12.97 -26.34
N MET A 29 -14.90 13.21 -25.11
CA MET A 29 -13.49 13.37 -24.78
C MET A 29 -13.01 12.20 -23.92
N PRO A 30 -11.90 11.53 -24.28
CA PRO A 30 -11.30 10.52 -23.42
C PRO A 30 -10.91 11.19 -22.10
N ALA A 31 -11.28 10.59 -20.97
CA ALA A 31 -10.81 11.06 -19.67
C ALA A 31 -9.27 11.07 -19.70
N SER A 32 -8.65 12.20 -19.40
CA SER A 32 -7.19 12.28 -19.33
C SER A 32 -6.71 11.76 -17.98
N LEU A 33 -5.49 11.18 -17.95
CA LEU A 33 -4.86 10.72 -16.70
C LEU A 33 -4.85 11.84 -15.64
N LEU A 34 -4.61 13.09 -16.05
CA LEU A 34 -4.61 14.27 -15.19
C LEU A 34 -5.98 14.58 -14.61
N HIS A 35 -7.05 14.44 -15.39
CA HIS A 35 -8.41 14.65 -14.90
C HIS A 35 -8.81 13.60 -13.85
N CYS A 36 -8.55 12.33 -14.15
CA CYS A 36 -8.72 11.22 -13.20
C CYS A 36 -7.90 11.41 -11.93
N ALA A 37 -6.67 11.86 -12.09
CA ALA A 37 -5.80 12.13 -10.96
C ALA A 37 -6.35 13.24 -10.07
N GLY A 38 -6.88 14.31 -10.68
CA GLY A 38 -7.56 15.40 -9.96
C GLY A 38 -8.75 14.92 -9.14
N LEU A 39 -9.59 14.05 -9.70
CA LEU A 39 -10.73 13.47 -8.97
C LEU A 39 -10.28 12.54 -7.83
N CYS A 40 -9.26 11.73 -8.06
CA CYS A 40 -8.68 10.87 -7.02
C CYS A 40 -8.09 11.67 -5.86
N LEU A 41 -7.46 12.82 -6.14
CA LEU A 41 -6.94 13.71 -5.10
C LEU A 41 -8.02 14.26 -4.17
N GLN A 42 -9.25 14.40 -4.67
CA GLN A 42 -10.40 14.92 -3.90
C GLN A 42 -11.08 13.86 -3.02
N ASP A 43 -10.72 12.58 -3.13
CA ASP A 43 -11.31 11.49 -2.35
C ASP A 43 -10.29 10.81 -1.43
N GLU A 44 -10.56 10.79 -0.14
CA GLU A 44 -9.69 10.20 0.90
C GLU A 44 -9.59 8.67 0.87
N ARG A 45 -10.35 8.01 -0.01
CA ARG A 45 -10.28 6.57 -0.22
C ARG A 45 -9.44 6.21 -1.44
N CYS A 46 -9.19 7.17 -2.32
CA CYS A 46 -8.50 6.96 -3.58
C CYS A 46 -6.99 7.12 -3.41
N GLY A 47 -6.25 6.02 -3.61
CA GLY A 47 -4.78 6.00 -3.59
C GLY A 47 -4.13 6.08 -4.96
N GLY A 48 -4.91 5.98 -6.04
CA GLY A 48 -4.36 6.04 -7.37
C GLY A 48 -5.38 5.79 -8.46
N VAL A 49 -4.90 5.78 -9.70
CA VAL A 49 -5.70 5.53 -10.89
C VAL A 49 -5.06 4.43 -11.71
N ALA A 50 -5.84 3.72 -12.51
CA ALA A 50 -5.33 2.69 -13.40
C ALA A 50 -6.01 2.76 -14.76
N TRP A 51 -5.30 2.23 -15.74
CA TRP A 51 -5.70 2.21 -17.13
C TRP A 51 -5.82 0.77 -17.61
N LEU A 52 -6.86 0.51 -18.41
CA LEU A 52 -6.96 -0.69 -19.21
C LEU A 52 -6.72 -0.29 -20.65
N ASP A 53 -5.76 -0.94 -21.30
CA ASP A 53 -5.34 -0.60 -22.67
C ASP A 53 -6.47 -0.80 -23.72
N ASN A 54 -7.54 -1.53 -23.35
CA ASN A 54 -8.62 -1.94 -24.24
C ASN A 54 -10.00 -1.34 -23.89
N ASP A 55 -10.08 -0.36 -22.98
CA ASP A 55 -11.36 0.20 -22.50
C ASP A 55 -11.42 1.73 -22.72
N PRO A 56 -12.36 2.26 -23.53
CA PRO A 56 -12.53 3.69 -23.74
C PRO A 56 -13.05 4.45 -22.49
N GLN A 57 -13.50 3.75 -21.43
CA GLN A 57 -13.78 4.33 -20.10
C GLN A 57 -12.61 4.13 -19.14
N SER A 58 -11.45 4.56 -19.58
CA SER A 58 -10.15 4.17 -19.05
C SER A 58 -9.81 4.68 -17.64
N CYS A 59 -10.68 5.47 -17.02
CA CYS A 59 -10.46 6.07 -15.70
C CYS A 59 -10.94 5.17 -14.56
N ARG A 60 -10.06 4.35 -13.98
CA ARG A 60 -10.41 3.50 -12.83
C ARG A 60 -9.67 3.94 -11.57
N PHE A 61 -10.36 3.95 -10.43
CA PHE A 61 -9.78 4.35 -9.16
C PHE A 61 -9.31 3.14 -8.34
N VAL A 62 -8.12 3.26 -7.77
CA VAL A 62 -7.58 2.29 -6.83
C VAL A 62 -8.00 2.70 -5.42
N VAL A 63 -8.75 1.83 -4.77
CA VAL A 63 -9.22 2.02 -3.38
C VAL A 63 -8.91 0.77 -2.56
N ASP A 64 -8.95 0.89 -1.24
CA ASP A 64 -8.80 -0.23 -0.32
C ASP A 64 -9.97 -1.23 -0.44
N SER A 65 -9.70 -2.53 -0.25
CA SER A 65 -10.71 -3.59 -0.38
C SER A 65 -11.86 -3.51 0.62
N THR A 66 -11.70 -2.77 1.72
CA THR A 66 -12.76 -2.54 2.71
C THR A 66 -13.77 -1.47 2.28
N VAL A 67 -13.48 -0.72 1.21
CA VAL A 67 -14.41 0.27 0.68
C VAL A 67 -15.65 -0.44 0.12
N PRO A 68 -16.89 -0.06 0.53
CA PRO A 68 -18.10 -0.68 0.00
C PRO A 68 -18.19 -0.58 -1.53
N GLY A 69 -18.52 -1.70 -2.17
CA GLY A 69 -18.55 -1.81 -3.64
C GLY A 69 -17.18 -2.06 -4.28
N ALA A 70 -16.11 -2.21 -3.49
CA ALA A 70 -14.82 -2.61 -3.99
C ALA A 70 -14.88 -4.00 -4.64
N THR A 71 -14.34 -4.11 -5.87
CA THR A 71 -14.16 -5.38 -6.58
C THR A 71 -12.69 -5.62 -6.89
N ALA A 72 -12.27 -6.85 -7.14
CA ALA A 72 -10.89 -7.13 -7.56
C ALA A 72 -10.83 -7.39 -9.08
N THR A 73 -9.98 -6.68 -9.83
CA THR A 73 -9.84 -6.81 -11.29
C THR A 73 -8.42 -6.58 -11.76
N LEU A 74 -7.81 -7.50 -12.51
CA LEU A 74 -6.45 -7.29 -13.03
C LEU A 74 -6.34 -6.06 -13.92
N VAL A 75 -5.27 -5.27 -13.72
CA VAL A 75 -4.90 -4.18 -14.63
C VAL A 75 -3.46 -4.33 -15.11
N SER A 76 -3.19 -3.80 -16.30
CA SER A 76 -1.85 -3.75 -16.87
C SER A 76 -0.98 -2.68 -16.20
N SER A 77 -1.58 -1.57 -15.76
CA SER A 77 -0.88 -0.47 -15.11
C SER A 77 -1.74 0.25 -14.08
N ALA A 78 -1.11 0.68 -12.98
CA ALA A 78 -1.71 1.54 -11.96
C ALA A 78 -0.68 2.60 -11.53
N TYR A 79 -1.18 3.81 -11.30
CA TYR A 79 -0.41 4.99 -10.91
C TYR A 79 -0.85 5.40 -9.51
N ALA A 80 0.07 5.29 -8.54
CA ALA A 80 -0.16 5.79 -7.20
C ALA A 80 -0.18 7.33 -7.23
N ILE A 81 -1.19 7.91 -6.62
CA ILE A 81 -1.32 9.36 -6.48
C ILE A 81 -0.99 9.70 -5.04
N LEU A 82 0.23 10.20 -4.86
CA LEU A 82 0.64 10.80 -3.61
C LEU A 82 -0.02 12.17 -3.49
N SER A 83 -0.52 12.48 -2.29
CA SER A 83 -0.85 13.86 -1.95
C SER A 83 0.38 14.73 -2.21
N THR A 84 0.18 15.92 -2.79
CA THR A 84 1.22 16.94 -2.94
C THR A 84 1.81 17.39 -1.60
N ASP A 85 1.17 17.06 -0.47
CA ASP A 85 1.62 17.42 0.87
C ASP A 85 2.44 16.31 1.56
N SER A 86 2.48 15.11 0.99
CA SER A 86 3.38 14.03 1.41
C SER A 86 4.38 13.77 0.30
N SER A 87 5.32 14.70 0.12
CA SER A 87 6.49 14.60 -0.77
C SER A 87 7.50 13.54 -0.30
N ALA A 88 7.04 12.48 0.36
CA ALA A 88 7.87 11.38 0.79
C ALA A 88 8.33 10.64 -0.47
N THR A 89 9.52 11.00 -0.96
CA THR A 89 10.21 10.25 -2.00
C THR A 89 10.44 8.85 -1.47
N VAL A 90 9.82 7.86 -2.11
CA VAL A 90 9.95 6.47 -1.72
C VAL A 90 11.06 5.85 -2.55
N VAL A 91 12.11 5.41 -1.87
CA VAL A 91 13.20 4.67 -2.45
C VAL A 91 12.91 3.20 -2.20
N GLU A 92 12.52 2.47 -3.25
CA GLU A 92 12.41 1.01 -3.19
C GLU A 92 13.78 0.39 -3.42
N ILE A 93 14.21 -0.42 -2.47
CA ILE A 93 15.47 -1.15 -2.57
C ILE A 93 15.14 -2.63 -2.49
N PRO A 94 15.30 -3.37 -3.62
CA PRO A 94 15.03 -4.79 -3.64
C PRO A 94 16.08 -5.50 -2.78
N PHE A 95 15.69 -5.90 -1.57
CA PHE A 95 16.52 -6.63 -0.63
C PHE A 95 15.84 -7.96 -0.30
N SER A 96 16.31 -9.06 -0.87
CA SER A 96 15.90 -10.38 -0.42
C SER A 96 16.72 -10.79 0.81
N GLY A 97 16.06 -11.34 1.83
CA GLY A 97 16.74 -11.99 2.95
C GLY A 97 17.23 -11.06 4.06
N THR A 98 16.62 -9.89 4.25
CA THR A 98 16.92 -8.99 5.38
C THR A 98 15.91 -9.17 6.52
N SER A 99 16.38 -8.94 7.76
CA SER A 99 15.48 -8.82 8.91
C SER A 99 14.81 -7.45 8.93
N TRP A 100 13.78 -7.31 9.77
CA TRP A 100 13.16 -6.00 9.97
C TRP A 100 14.17 -4.98 10.51
N GLN A 101 14.99 -5.39 11.49
CA GLN A 101 15.99 -4.52 12.10
C GLN A 101 17.01 -4.03 11.07
N GLN A 102 17.48 -4.92 10.18
CA GLN A 102 18.40 -4.54 9.11
C GLN A 102 17.76 -3.56 8.12
N ALA A 103 16.48 -3.74 7.77
CA ALA A 103 15.76 -2.79 6.91
C ALA A 103 15.63 -1.40 7.56
N TYR A 104 15.31 -1.38 8.86
CA TYR A 104 15.23 -0.14 9.64
C TYR A 104 16.60 0.57 9.73
N ASP A 105 17.64 -0.15 10.14
CA ASP A 105 18.99 0.37 10.30
C ASP A 105 19.55 0.86 8.97
N PHE A 106 19.25 0.16 7.86
CA PHE A 106 19.62 0.58 6.52
C PHE A 106 19.00 1.94 6.17
N CYS A 107 17.67 2.07 6.28
CA CYS A 107 17.00 3.34 5.95
C CYS A 107 17.52 4.47 6.84
N SER A 108 17.66 4.24 8.14
CA SER A 108 18.21 5.22 9.08
C SER A 108 19.66 5.60 8.75
N GLY A 109 20.47 4.64 8.31
CA GLY A 109 21.88 4.86 7.96
C GLY A 109 22.09 5.76 6.75
N ILE A 110 21.10 5.86 5.85
CA ILE A 110 21.10 6.77 4.71
C ILE A 110 20.28 8.05 4.97
N GLY A 111 19.90 8.32 6.22
CA GLY A 111 19.13 9.51 6.61
C GLY A 111 17.66 9.48 6.19
N LEU A 112 17.13 8.30 5.86
CA LEU A 112 15.73 8.07 5.54
C LEU A 112 15.03 7.29 6.66
N ARG A 113 13.73 7.09 6.52
CA ARG A 113 12.90 6.33 7.47
C ARG A 113 12.34 5.09 6.80
N LEU A 114 12.20 4.00 7.54
CA LEU A 114 11.46 2.85 7.02
C LEU A 114 10.00 3.26 6.75
N VAL A 115 9.40 2.73 5.69
CA VAL A 115 8.04 3.14 5.28
C VAL A 115 7.02 2.98 6.41
N PRO A 116 6.17 3.99 6.67
CA PRO A 116 5.17 3.91 7.72
C PRO A 116 4.09 2.88 7.37
N TYR A 117 3.44 2.34 8.40
CA TYR A 117 2.25 1.51 8.21
C TYR A 117 1.08 2.33 7.63
N PRO A 118 0.37 1.84 6.60
CA PRO A 118 -0.72 2.57 5.98
C PRO A 118 -2.00 2.53 6.85
N VAL A 119 -2.22 3.58 7.63
CA VAL A 119 -3.36 3.70 8.56
C VAL A 119 -4.65 4.11 7.83
N SER A 120 -4.56 5.01 6.85
CA SER A 120 -5.72 5.50 6.09
C SER A 120 -6.09 4.56 4.93
N LEU A 121 -7.33 4.67 4.44
CA LEU A 121 -7.77 3.92 3.25
C LEU A 121 -6.97 4.30 2.00
N LYS A 122 -6.65 5.59 1.84
CA LYS A 122 -5.78 6.09 0.78
C LYS A 122 -4.38 5.52 0.87
N ASP A 123 -3.75 5.51 2.04
CA ASP A 123 -2.40 4.96 2.19
C ASP A 123 -2.37 3.47 1.90
N ARG A 124 -3.42 2.73 2.30
CA ARG A 124 -3.53 1.30 1.98
C ARG A 124 -3.68 1.06 0.48
N ALA A 125 -4.45 1.91 -0.20
CA ALA A 125 -4.58 1.88 -1.65
C ALA A 125 -3.28 2.27 -2.37
N VAL A 126 -2.54 3.28 -1.89
CA VAL A 126 -1.22 3.65 -2.41
C VAL A 126 -0.23 2.49 -2.21
N MET A 127 -0.22 1.89 -1.02
CA MET A 127 0.66 0.78 -0.69
C MET A 127 0.37 -0.43 -1.57
N SER A 128 -0.89 -0.76 -1.85
CA SER A 128 -1.24 -1.90 -2.70
C SER A 128 -0.80 -1.73 -4.17
N ILE A 129 -0.66 -0.49 -4.65
CA ILE A 129 -0.08 -0.20 -5.98
C ILE A 129 1.44 -0.37 -5.97
N ARG A 130 2.10 -0.07 -4.85
CA ARG A 130 3.57 -0.06 -4.75
C ARG A 130 4.15 -1.42 -4.37
N SER A 131 3.46 -2.15 -3.50
CA SER A 131 3.91 -3.40 -2.93
C SER A 131 3.79 -4.53 -3.94
N LYS A 132 4.88 -4.82 -4.66
CA LYS A 132 4.97 -6.01 -5.53
C LYS A 132 5.20 -7.30 -4.74
N THR A 133 5.69 -7.18 -3.52
CA THR A 133 6.06 -8.25 -2.59
C THR A 133 5.63 -7.87 -1.17
N TRP A 134 6.12 -8.58 -0.15
CA TRP A 134 5.99 -8.14 1.23
C TRP A 134 6.98 -7.02 1.55
N VAL A 135 6.57 -6.04 2.35
CA VAL A 135 7.36 -4.86 2.71
C VAL A 135 7.40 -4.71 4.21
N SER A 136 8.58 -4.54 4.78
CA SER A 136 8.75 -4.18 6.18
C SER A 136 8.21 -2.77 6.43
N VAL A 137 7.31 -2.62 7.40
CA VAL A 137 6.77 -1.32 7.81
C VAL A 137 7.32 -0.92 9.16
N ASP A 138 7.44 0.38 9.40
CA ASP A 138 7.91 0.92 10.68
C ASP A 138 6.88 0.73 11.80
N LEU A 139 6.73 -0.50 12.28
CA LEU A 139 5.94 -0.86 13.45
C LEU A 139 6.58 -2.03 14.20
N GLN A 140 6.82 -1.80 15.50
CA GLN A 140 7.29 -2.79 16.44
C GLN A 140 6.30 -2.95 17.61
N ARG A 141 6.01 -4.21 17.96
CA ARG A 141 5.13 -4.58 19.07
C ARG A 141 5.83 -4.35 20.40
N ARG A 142 5.12 -3.72 21.33
CA ARG A 142 5.55 -3.45 22.71
C ARG A 142 5.03 -4.52 23.68
N SER A 143 5.57 -4.51 24.90
CA SER A 143 5.17 -5.45 25.97
C SER A 143 3.69 -5.34 26.35
N ASN A 144 3.11 -4.13 26.27
CA ASN A 144 1.68 -3.89 26.48
C ASN A 144 0.79 -4.31 25.29
N GLY A 145 1.38 -4.90 24.25
CA GLY A 145 0.70 -5.38 23.04
C GLY A 145 0.39 -4.33 21.98
N SER A 146 0.63 -3.05 22.24
CA SER A 146 0.53 -2.00 21.20
C SER A 146 1.64 -2.14 20.16
N TYR A 147 1.44 -1.54 18.99
CA TYR A 147 2.46 -1.40 17.96
C TYR A 147 2.85 0.07 17.84
N THR A 148 4.14 0.36 17.84
CA THR A 148 4.65 1.73 17.75
C THR A 148 5.63 1.84 16.60
N ALA A 149 5.56 2.93 15.86
CA ALA A 149 6.61 3.31 14.93
C ALA A 149 7.86 3.76 15.68
N LEU A 150 9.04 3.46 15.14
CA LEU A 150 10.30 3.97 15.70
C LEU A 150 10.67 5.33 15.11
N SER A 151 10.25 5.61 13.88
CA SER A 151 10.56 6.85 13.14
C SER A 151 9.46 7.93 13.21
N SER A 152 8.36 7.66 13.92
CA SER A 152 7.26 8.61 14.11
C SER A 152 6.56 8.41 15.45
N SER A 153 5.64 9.31 15.80
CA SER A 153 4.82 9.22 17.01
C SER A 153 3.61 8.28 16.86
N LEU A 154 3.50 7.50 15.78
CA LEU A 154 2.40 6.59 15.55
C LEU A 154 2.38 5.46 16.59
N VAL A 155 1.25 5.34 17.30
CA VAL A 155 0.96 4.25 18.22
C VAL A 155 -0.38 3.64 17.85
N LEU A 156 -0.39 2.35 17.54
CA LEU A 156 -1.58 1.57 17.30
C LEU A 156 -1.89 0.71 18.54
N PRO A 157 -3.13 0.76 19.07
CA PRO A 157 -3.48 0.04 20.29
C PRO A 157 -3.43 -1.48 20.08
N ALA A 158 -3.37 -2.24 21.17
CA ALA A 158 -3.27 -3.70 21.13
C ALA A 158 -4.46 -4.39 20.42
N ASN A 159 -5.62 -3.73 20.39
CA ASN A 159 -6.83 -4.20 19.72
C ASN A 159 -7.03 -3.57 18.31
N TYR A 160 -5.99 -2.97 17.73
CA TYR A 160 -6.09 -2.41 16.38
C TYR A 160 -6.49 -3.51 15.38
N PRO A 161 -7.48 -3.26 14.50
CA PRO A 161 -8.04 -4.29 13.63
C PRO A 161 -7.17 -4.49 12.39
N PHE A 162 -5.97 -5.06 12.57
CA PHE A 162 -5.10 -5.41 11.44
C PHE A 162 -5.78 -6.46 10.55
N PRO A 163 -5.68 -6.32 9.21
CA PRO A 163 -6.09 -7.36 8.28
C PRO A 163 -5.03 -8.48 8.26
N TRP A 164 -5.01 -9.30 9.30
CA TRP A 164 -4.03 -10.37 9.47
C TRP A 164 -4.08 -11.37 8.31
N TYR A 165 -2.90 -11.74 7.83
CA TYR A 165 -2.74 -12.87 6.92
C TYR A 165 -3.12 -14.17 7.63
N LEU A 166 -3.42 -15.22 6.87
CA LEU A 166 -3.87 -16.49 7.43
C LEU A 166 -2.89 -17.00 8.52
N LYS A 167 -3.45 -17.43 9.66
CA LYS A 167 -2.71 -17.92 10.86
C LYS A 167 -1.88 -16.86 11.61
N ASN A 168 -2.13 -15.57 11.38
CA ASN A 168 -1.53 -14.47 12.13
C ASN A 168 -2.54 -13.81 13.10
N PRO A 169 -2.05 -13.08 14.12
CA PRO A 169 -0.64 -12.92 14.48
C PRO A 169 -0.11 -14.12 15.28
N HIS A 170 1.20 -14.34 15.22
CA HIS A 170 1.91 -15.33 16.01
C HIS A 170 2.07 -14.91 17.47
N TYR A 171 1.90 -13.62 17.76
CA TYR A 171 2.04 -13.02 19.10
C TYR A 171 3.44 -13.23 19.72
N GLY A 172 3.80 -12.39 20.69
CA GLY A 172 5.12 -12.42 21.34
C GLY A 172 5.69 -11.02 21.59
N MET A 173 6.81 -10.93 22.31
CA MET A 173 7.58 -9.69 22.40
C MET A 173 8.42 -9.51 21.12
N GLU A 174 8.80 -8.27 20.81
CA GLU A 174 9.70 -7.95 19.69
C GLU A 174 9.20 -8.48 18.34
N LYS A 175 7.88 -8.38 18.13
CA LYS A 175 7.28 -8.64 16.84
C LYS A 175 7.28 -7.39 15.99
N CYS A 176 7.70 -7.51 14.74
CA CYS A 176 7.65 -6.46 13.74
C CYS A 176 6.72 -6.86 12.61
N LEU A 177 6.22 -5.87 11.88
CA LEU A 177 5.21 -6.09 10.85
C LEU A 177 5.81 -5.99 9.44
N ILE A 178 5.31 -6.85 8.56
CA ILE A 178 5.36 -6.65 7.12
C ILE A 178 3.94 -6.55 6.58
N VAL A 179 3.79 -5.81 5.49
CA VAL A 179 2.53 -5.67 4.75
C VAL A 179 2.75 -6.06 3.29
N GLY A 180 1.75 -6.62 2.64
CA GLY A 180 1.85 -7.01 1.25
C GLY A 180 0.73 -7.93 0.82
N ASN A 181 0.88 -8.53 -0.36
CA ASN A 181 -0.13 -9.37 -0.99
C ASN A 181 -1.43 -8.61 -1.32
N PHE A 182 -2.39 -9.30 -1.95
CA PHE A 182 -3.72 -8.77 -2.25
C PHE A 182 -4.82 -9.69 -1.67
N PRO A 183 -5.75 -9.16 -0.84
CA PRO A 183 -5.76 -7.79 -0.30
C PRO A 183 -4.51 -7.51 0.56
N LEU A 184 -4.21 -6.23 0.81
CA LEU A 184 -3.06 -5.83 1.61
C LEU A 184 -3.22 -6.43 3.02
N ALA A 185 -2.45 -7.48 3.29
CA ALA A 185 -2.51 -8.25 4.52
C ALA A 185 -1.31 -7.91 5.40
N VAL A 186 -1.44 -8.23 6.69
CA VAL A 186 -0.40 -7.99 7.71
C VAL A 186 0.11 -9.32 8.24
N TYR A 187 1.43 -9.40 8.39
CA TYR A 187 2.10 -10.57 8.97
C TYR A 187 3.07 -10.09 10.04
N ASP A 188 3.08 -10.75 11.20
CA ASP A 188 4.01 -10.46 12.28
C ASP A 188 5.11 -11.53 12.39
N PHE A 189 6.32 -11.07 12.69
CA PHE A 189 7.47 -11.95 12.86
C PHE A 189 8.47 -11.33 13.81
N GLU A 190 9.43 -12.11 14.28
CA GLU A 190 10.47 -11.60 15.15
C GLU A 190 11.36 -10.60 14.40
N CYS A 191 11.59 -9.41 14.98
CA CYS A 191 12.26 -8.30 14.30
C CYS A 191 13.69 -8.64 13.83
N SER A 192 14.36 -9.56 14.53
CA SER A 192 15.75 -9.99 14.30
C SER A 192 15.88 -11.11 13.26
N ILE A 193 14.80 -11.87 13.00
CA ILE A 193 14.86 -13.04 12.12
C ILE A 193 15.05 -12.61 10.67
N LEU A 194 16.03 -13.22 10.01
CA LEU A 194 16.15 -13.19 8.57
C LEU A 194 15.00 -14.01 7.97
N ASP A 195 14.11 -13.34 7.26
CA ASP A 195 13.05 -14.02 6.56
C ASP A 195 13.52 -14.36 5.15
N THR A 196 13.39 -15.62 4.77
CA THR A 196 13.77 -16.10 3.45
C THR A 196 12.69 -15.80 2.39
N ALA A 197 11.51 -15.35 2.79
CA ALA A 197 10.51 -14.86 1.88
C ALA A 197 11.01 -13.60 1.16
N PRO A 198 10.73 -13.44 -0.16
CA PRO A 198 11.09 -12.23 -0.88
C PRO A 198 10.36 -11.02 -0.30
N LYS A 199 11.14 -10.06 0.20
CA LYS A 199 10.68 -8.79 0.74
C LYS A 199 11.33 -7.63 -0.02
N SER A 200 10.70 -6.46 0.02
CA SER A 200 11.30 -5.20 -0.39
C SER A 200 11.51 -4.31 0.84
N THR A 201 12.60 -3.54 0.84
CA THR A 201 12.77 -2.44 1.79
C THR A 201 12.34 -1.16 1.10
N LEU A 202 11.37 -0.47 1.69
CA LEU A 202 10.95 0.85 1.24
C LEU A 202 11.40 1.89 2.26
N CYS A 203 12.26 2.82 1.84
CA CYS A 203 12.66 3.96 2.65
C CYS A 203 11.96 5.23 2.15
N VAL A 204 11.61 6.13 3.07
CA VAL A 204 10.90 7.37 2.80
C VAL A 204 11.61 8.57 3.42
N VAL A 205 11.55 9.71 2.74
CA VAL A 205 12.01 11.01 3.26
C VAL A 205 11.01 11.56 4.26
#